data_AF-A0A950J8R4-F1
#
_entry.id   AF-A0A950J8R4-F1
#
_cell.length_a   1.000
_cell.length_b   1.000
_cell.length_c   1.000
_cell.angle_alpha   90.00
_cell.angle_beta   90.00
_cell.angle_gamma   90.00
#
_symmetry.space_group_name_H-M   'P 1'
#
loop_
_entity.id
_entity.type
_entity.pdbx_description
1 polymer ?
#
loop_
_entity_poly.entity_id
_entity_poly.type
_entity_poly.pdbx_seq_one_letter_code
_entity_poly.pdbx_strand_id
1 'polypeptide(L)' 'MLHKLSDHVTECITRAADTERRAREATDSQLRQDLFDIARRWRHLADSYQFVESLDSFLIEQKSRRVGRAQ' A
#
# COMPACT_ATOMS: atom_id res chain seq x y z
N MET A 1 -10.80 -4.66 -10.41
CA MET A 1 -9.54 -3.89 -10.30
C MET A 1 -8.87 -4.10 -8.94
N LEU A 2 -9.65 -4.30 -7.88
CA LEU A 2 -9.20 -4.63 -6.51
C LEU A 2 -8.02 -5.62 -6.44
N HIS A 3 -8.13 -6.80 -7.07
CA HIS A 3 -7.04 -7.81 -7.01
C HIS A 3 -5.69 -7.28 -7.51
N LYS A 4 -5.68 -6.46 -8.57
CA LYS A 4 -4.44 -5.86 -9.09
C LYS A 4 -3.86 -4.83 -8.12
N LEU A 5 -4.71 -4.09 -7.41
CA LEU A 5 -4.26 -3.12 -6.40
C LEU A 5 -3.70 -3.85 -5.17
N SER A 6 -4.34 -4.93 -4.72
CA SER A 6 -3.81 -5.81 -3.68
C SER A 6 -2.42 -6.35 -4.03
N ASP A 7 -2.21 -6.84 -5.26
CA ASP A 7 -0.89 -7.29 -5.71
C ASP A 7 0.15 -6.15 -5.67
N HIS A 8 -0.24 -4.95 -6.10
CA HIS A 8 0.63 -3.76 -6.04
C HIS A 8 0.93 -3.31 -4.60
N VAL A 9 -0.02 -3.44 -3.68
CA VAL A 9 0.17 -3.17 -2.24
C VAL A 9 1.21 -4.13 -1.67
N THR A 10 1.07 -5.44 -1.92
CA THR A 10 2.01 -6.46 -1.45
C THR A 10 3.41 -6.23 -2.00
N GLU A 11 3.54 -5.88 -3.28
CA GLU A 11 4.83 -5.55 -3.90
C GLU A 11 5.46 -4.30 -3.25
N CYS A 12 4.67 -3.24 -3.01
CA CYS A 12 5.16 -2.03 -2.36
C CYS A 12 5.65 -2.30 -0.93
N ILE A 13 4.90 -3.11 -0.15
CA ILE A 13 5.29 -3.51 1.21
C ILE A 13 6.57 -4.35 1.18
N THR A 14 6.69 -5.27 0.22
CA THR A 14 7.88 -6.12 0.07
C THR A 14 9.11 -5.28 -0.23
N ARG A 15 9.00 -4.31 -1.15
CA ARG A 15 10.08 -3.37 -1.46
C ARG A 15 10.44 -2.47 -0.29
N ALA A 16 9.44 -2.00 0.46
CA ALA A 16 9.69 -1.22 1.67
C ALA A 16 10.50 -2.03 2.68
N ALA A 17 10.11 -3.27 2.95
CA ALA A 17 10.79 -4.15 3.89
C ALA A 17 12.23 -4.49 3.46
N ASP A 18 12.46 -4.78 2.19
CA ASP A 18 13.82 -5.02 1.68
C ASP A 18 14.70 -3.76 1.79
N THR A 19 14.15 -2.61 1.45
CA THR A 19 14.88 -1.34 1.54
C THR A 19 15.23 -1.00 2.99
N GLU A 20 14.33 -1.23 3.95
CA GLU A 20 14.63 -1.04 5.38
C GLU A 20 15.70 -2.01 5.87
N ARG A 21 15.67 -3.26 5.43
CA ARG A 21 16.71 -4.24 5.78
C ARG A 21 18.07 -3.75 5.31
N ARG A 22 18.16 -3.29 4.06
CA ARG A 22 19.38 -2.68 3.51
C ARG A 22 19.80 -1.41 4.25
N ALA A 23 18.84 -0.58 4.68
CA ALA A 23 19.12 0.60 5.50
C ALA A 23 19.74 0.23 6.86
N ARG A 24 19.27 -0.87 7.47
CA ARG A 24 19.80 -1.36 8.74
C ARG A 24 21.21 -1.92 8.60
N GLU A 25 21.50 -2.57 7.48
CA GLU A 25 22.81 -3.14 7.13
C GLU A 25 23.82 -2.06 6.67
N ALA A 26 23.34 -0.90 6.21
CA ALA A 26 24.19 0.20 5.79
C ALA A 26 25.00 0.80 6.95
N THR A 27 26.32 0.89 6.75
CA THR A 27 27.26 1.50 7.70
C THR A 27 27.36 3.02 7.50
N ASP A 28 27.11 3.49 6.28
CA ASP A 28 27.07 4.91 5.95
C ASP A 28 25.74 5.54 6.40
N SER A 29 25.84 6.62 7.18
CA SER A 29 24.69 7.29 7.78
C SER A 29 23.80 8.01 6.76
N GLN A 30 24.39 8.55 5.69
CA GLN A 30 23.64 9.24 4.63
C GLN A 30 22.88 8.22 3.78
N LEU A 31 23.56 7.15 3.36
CA LEU A 31 22.95 6.04 2.64
C LEU A 31 21.82 5.40 3.45
N ARG A 32 22.02 5.24 4.77
CA ARG A 32 21.00 4.73 5.68
C ARG A 32 19.76 5.62 5.69
N GLN A 33 19.91 6.94 5.80
CA GLN A 33 18.79 7.87 5.75
C GLN A 33 18.06 7.82 4.40
N ASP A 34 18.80 7.83 3.29
CA ASP A 34 18.22 7.76 1.95
C ASP A 34 17.40 6.48 1.76
N LEU A 35 17.90 5.34 2.23
CA LEU A 35 17.19 4.07 2.19
C LEU A 35 15.93 4.07 3.08
N PHE A 36 15.97 4.68 4.26
CA PHE A 36 14.77 4.83 5.09
C PHE A 36 13.72 5.74 4.45
N ASP A 37 14.14 6.81 3.78
CA ASP A 37 13.23 7.68 3.06
C ASP A 37 12.58 6.97 1.88
N ILE A 38 13.34 6.14 1.15
CA ILE A 38 12.80 5.29 0.07
C ILE A 38 11.79 4.29 0.63
N ALA A 39 12.10 3.61 1.75
CA ALA A 39 11.18 2.70 2.40
C ALA A 39 9.88 3.39 2.85
N ARG A 40 9.98 4.62 3.39
CA ARG A 40 8.82 5.42 3.79
C ARG A 40 7.93 5.76 2.58
N ARG A 41 8.52 6.10 1.44
CA ARG A 41 7.78 6.37 0.20
C ARG A 41 7.05 5.13 -0.31
N TRP A 42 7.66 3.95 -0.24
CA TRP A 42 7.01 2.69 -0.62
C TRP A 42 5.80 2.37 0.27
N ARG A 43 5.91 2.58 1.58
CA ARG A 43 4.77 2.42 2.50
C ARG A 43 3.63 3.38 2.19
N HIS A 44 3.95 4.66 2.00
CA HIS A 44 2.93 5.65 1.66
C HIS A 44 2.19 5.30 0.35
N LEU A 45 2.91 4.74 -0.63
CA LEU A 45 2.29 4.27 -1.87
C LEU A 45 1.35 3.07 -1.62
N ALA A 46 1.76 2.11 -0.78
CA ALA A 46 0.91 0.99 -0.38
C ALA A 46 -0.37 1.48 0.33
N ASP A 47 -0.24 2.41 1.28
CA ASP A 47 -1.37 3.00 2.00
C ASP A 47 -2.35 3.70 1.04
N SER A 48 -1.82 4.39 0.03
CA SER A 48 -2.64 5.05 -1.00
C SER A 48 -3.43 4.03 -1.83
N TYR A 49 -2.82 2.91 -2.20
CA TYR A 49 -3.52 1.85 -2.92
C TYR A 49 -4.56 1.13 -2.06
N GLN A 50 -4.26 0.86 -0.79
CA GLN A 50 -5.24 0.29 0.16
C GLN A 50 -6.42 1.24 0.37
N PHE A 51 -6.17 2.55 0.44
CA PHE A 51 -7.23 3.53 0.57
C PHE A 51 -8.17 3.50 -0.65
N VAL A 52 -7.62 3.49 -1.87
CA VAL A 52 -8.42 3.39 -3.10
C VAL A 52 -9.21 2.07 -3.15
N GLU A 53 -8.61 0.95 -2.73
CA GLU A 53 -9.27 -0.35 -2.65
C GLU A 53 -10.45 -0.34 -1.66
N SER A 54 -10.28 0.31 -0.50
CA SER A 54 -11.32 0.44 0.51
C SER A 54 -12.50 1.29 0.03
N LEU A 55 -12.22 2.37 -0.71
CA LEU A 55 -13.26 3.24 -1.28
C LEU A 55 -14.08 2.51 -2.35
N ASP A 56 -13.43 1.76 -3.24
CA ASP A 56 -14.10 0.98 -4.28
C ASP A 56 -14.99 -0.10 -3.64
N SER A 57 -14.48 -0.80 -2.63
CA SER A 57 -15.24 -1.80 -1.86
C SER A 57 -16.46 -1.19 -1.15
N PHE A 58 -16.30 -0.02 -0.53
CA PHE A 58 -17.39 0.70 0.13
C PHE A 58 -18.50 1.11 -0.85
N LEU A 59 -18.13 1.61 -2.04
CA LEU A 59 -19.08 1.99 -3.09
C LEU A 59 -19.85 0.78 -3.63
N ILE A 60 -19.18 -0.37 -3.79
CA ILE A 60 -19.83 -1.63 -4.19
C ILE A 60 -20.84 -2.07 -3.13
N GLU A 61 -20.46 -2.02 -1.85
CA GLU A 61 -21.35 -2.41 -0.75
C GLU A 61 -22.58 -1.51 -0.65
N GLN A 62 -22.39 -0.19 -0.78
CA GLN A 62 -23.47 0.80 -0.83
C GLN A 62 -24.46 0.50 -1.96
N LYS A 63 -23.97 0.17 -3.15
CA LYS A 63 -24.81 -0.19 -4.31
C LYS A 63 -25.61 -1.46 -4.04
N SER A 64 -24.99 -2.51 -3.50
CA SER A 64 -25.66 -3.77 -3.16
C SER A 64 -26.76 -3.57 -2.10
N ARG A 65 -26.49 -2.75 -1.06
CA ARG A 65 -27.48 -2.41 -0.04
C ARG A 65 -28.68 -1.64 -0.60
N ARG A 66 -28.49 -0.79 -1.62
CA ARG A 66 -29.57 -0.04 -2.26
C ARG A 66 -30.46 -0.93 -3.14
N VAL A 67 -29.89 -1.92 -3.82
CA VAL A 67 -30.63 -2.89 -4.64
C VAL A 67 -31.43 -3.88 -3.78
N GLY A 68 -30.88 -4.32 -2.64
CA GLY A 68 -31.58 -5.21 -1.71
C GLY A 68 -32.76 -4.59 -0.97
N ARG A 69 -32.91 -3.25 -1.00
CA ARG A 69 -33.98 -2.51 -0.32
C ARG A 69 -35.16 -2.15 -1.24
N ALA A 70 -35.05 -2.45 -2.53
CA ALA A 70 -36.06 -2.19 -3.55
C ALA A 70 -36.83 -3.47 -3.97
N GLN A 71 -36.73 -4.54 -3.17
CA GLN A 71 -37.47 -5.80 -3.31
C GLN A 71 -38.37 -6.01 -2.10
#